data_AF-A0A1V4VD31-F1
#
_entry.id   AF-A0A1V4VD31-F1
#
_cell.length_a   1.000
_cell.length_b   1.000
_cell.length_c   1.000
_cell.angle_alpha   90.00
_cell.angle_beta   90.00
_cell.angle_gamma   90.00
#
_symmetry.space_group_name_H-M   'P 1'
#
loop_
_entity.id
_entity.type
_entity.pdbx_description
1 polymer ?
#
loop_
_entity_poly.entity_id
_entity_poly.type
_entity_poly.pdbx_seq_one_letter_code
_entity_poly.pdbx_strand_id
1 'polypeptide(L)' 'MKEIQGVHECYVCGASNSWKAKWQSENRPNVSMVSVKRPVAVDKGVFEITYSCNNCNTDNKFEISFK' A
#
# COMPACT_ATOMS: atom_id res chain seq x y z
N MET A 1 8.30 2.29 16.66
CA MET A 1 7.87 2.58 15.27
C MET A 1 8.40 1.46 14.39
N LYS A 2 7.53 0.72 13.70
CA LYS A 2 7.94 -0.33 12.77
C LYS A 2 7.81 0.18 11.35
N GLU A 3 8.75 -0.17 10.49
CA GLU A 3 8.78 0.21 9.09
C GLU A 3 8.71 -1.06 8.25
N ILE A 4 7.77 -1.11 7.31
CA ILE A 4 7.66 -2.16 6.30
C ILE A 4 7.80 -1.51 4.94
N GLN A 5 8.46 -2.20 4.02
CA GLN A 5 8.54 -1.80 2.62
C GLN A 5 8.36 -3.02 1.74
N GLY A 6 7.90 -2.80 0.52
CA GLY A 6 7.68 -3.86 -0.44
C GLY A 6 7.58 -3.31 -1.85
N VAL A 7 7.40 -4.23 -2.79
CA VAL A 7 7.13 -3.92 -4.19
C VAL A 7 5.81 -4.59 -4.54
N HIS A 8 4.95 -3.85 -5.23
CA HIS A 8 3.73 -4.39 -5.79
C HIS A 8 3.73 -4.16 -7.30
N GLU A 9 3.44 -5.22 -8.05
CA GLU A 9 3.36 -5.18 -9.50
C GLU A 9 1.94 -4.79 -9.92
N CYS A 10 1.84 -3.80 -10.80
CA CYS A 10 0.56 -3.41 -11.37
C CYS A 10 -0.03 -4.57 -12.17
N TYR A 11 -1.25 -5.01 -11.82
CA TYR A 11 -1.89 -6.15 -12.49
C TYR A 11 -2.24 -5.89 -13.97
N VAL A 12 -2.24 -4.63 -14.40
CA VAL A 12 -2.55 -4.23 -15.79
C VAL A 12 -1.31 -4.20 -16.67
N CYS A 13 -0.27 -3.49 -16.22
CA CYS A 13 0.89 -3.20 -17.07
C CYS A 13 2.20 -3.84 -16.60
N GLY A 14 2.19 -4.60 -15.51
CA GLY A 14 3.39 -5.26 -14.96
C GLY A 14 4.39 -4.28 -14.34
N ALA A 15 4.03 -3.01 -14.17
CA ALA A 15 4.94 -2.02 -13.60
C ALA A 15 5.16 -2.28 -12.10
N SER A 16 6.42 -2.39 -11.69
CA SER A 16 6.80 -2.51 -10.28
C SER A 16 6.70 -1.17 -9.55
N ASN A 17 5.90 -1.12 -8.48
CA ASN A 17 5.70 0.06 -7.65
C ASN A 17 6.20 -0.24 -6.23
N SER A 18 7.24 0.48 -5.80
CA SER A 18 7.77 0.36 -4.44
C SER A 18 6.91 1.16 -3.46
N TRP A 19 6.57 0.56 -2.33
CA TRP A 19 5.84 1.21 -1.25
C TRP A 19 6.59 1.11 0.06
N LYS A 20 6.32 2.06 0.95
CA LYS A 20 6.87 2.11 2.29
C LYS A 20 5.78 2.48 3.27
N ALA A 21 5.69 1.77 4.38
CA ALA A 21 4.70 2.00 5.42
C ALA A 21 5.38 2.15 6.77
N LYS A 22 5.14 3.30 7.42
CA LYS A 22 5.59 3.59 8.78
C LYS A 22 4.42 3.43 9.73
N TRP A 23 4.52 2.49 10.66
CA TRP A 23 3.50 2.29 11.69
C TRP A 23 3.86 3.04 12.97
N GLN A 24 3.00 4.00 13.32
CA GLN A 24 3.07 4.72 14.60
C GLN A 24 2.34 3.95 15.70
N SER A 25 1.19 3.32 15.40
CA SER A 25 0.42 2.47 16.31
C SER A 25 -0.37 1.42 15.53
N GLU A 26 -0.82 0.32 16.17
CA GLU A 26 -1.53 -0.80 15.54
C GLU A 26 -2.72 -0.38 14.65
N ASN A 27 -3.33 0.78 14.93
CA ASN A 27 -4.52 1.26 14.25
C ASN A 27 -4.27 2.35 13.19
N ARG A 28 -3.02 2.80 12.98
CA ARG A 28 -2.71 3.92 12.07
C ARG A 28 -1.37 3.73 11.33
N PRO A 29 -1.35 2.99 10.21
CA PRO A 29 -0.26 3.06 9.26
C PRO A 29 -0.20 4.43 8.58
N ASN A 30 1.00 4.96 8.43
CA ASN A 30 1.30 5.97 7.43
C ASN A 30 1.98 5.28 6.24
N VAL A 31 1.25 5.12 5.13
CA VAL A 31 1.78 4.54 3.90
C VAL A 31 2.22 5.67 2.97
N SER A 32 3.46 5.58 2.52
CA SER A 32 4.07 6.46 1.52
C SER A 32 4.33 5.65 0.26
N MET A 33 3.61 5.98 -0.81
CA MET A 33 3.89 5.54 -2.17
C MET A 33 3.45 6.65 -3.14
N VAL A 34 4.09 6.71 -4.32
CA VAL A 34 3.67 7.63 -5.38
C VAL A 34 2.21 7.31 -5.74
N SER A 35 1.34 8.31 -5.71
CA SER A 35 -0.08 8.18 -6.06
C SER A 35 -0.89 7.22 -5.16
N VAL A 36 -0.48 7.07 -3.89
CA VAL A 36 -1.25 6.27 -2.91
C VAL A 36 -2.49 7.03 -2.45
N LYS A 37 -3.64 6.35 -2.46
CA LYS A 37 -4.84 6.78 -1.74
C LYS A 37 -4.69 6.38 -0.26
N ARG A 38 -5.43 7.02 0.63
CA ARG A 38 -5.34 6.74 2.08
C ARG A 38 -5.59 5.24 2.34
N PRO A 39 -4.75 4.56 3.14
CA PRO A 39 -4.98 3.18 3.53
C PRO A 39 -6.29 3.03 4.30
N VAL A 40 -6.99 1.92 4.08
CA VAL A 40 -8.24 1.59 4.75
C VAL A 40 -8.03 0.34 5.58
N ALA A 41 -8.40 0.39 6.86
CA ALA A 41 -8.40 -0.81 7.70
C ALA A 41 -9.56 -1.72 7.28
N VAL A 42 -9.24 -2.97 6.92
CA VAL A 42 -10.25 -3.97 6.52
C VAL A 42 -10.41 -5.08 7.55
N ASP A 43 -9.36 -5.36 8.34
CA ASP A 43 -9.39 -6.30 9.45
C ASP A 43 -8.32 -5.92 10.51
N LYS A 44 -8.28 -6.61 11.64
CA LYS A 44 -7.30 -6.41 12.71
C LYS A 44 -5.88 -6.68 12.17
N GLY A 45 -5.13 -5.60 11.98
CA GLY A 45 -3.77 -5.65 11.45
C GLY A 45 -3.68 -5.79 9.93
N VAL A 46 -4.81 -5.75 9.20
CA VAL A 46 -4.84 -5.80 7.72
C VAL A 46 -5.36 -4.49 7.17
N PHE A 47 -4.61 -3.91 6.23
CA PHE A 47 -4.94 -2.66 5.57
C PHE A 47 -4.94 -2.85 4.06
N GLU A 48 -6.01 -2.39 3.42
CA GLU A 48 -6.08 -2.26 1.97
C GLU A 48 -5.46 -0.93 1.55
N ILE A 49 -4.55 -0.98 0.59
CA ILE A 49 -3.95 0.17 -0.05
C ILE A 49 -4.46 0.24 -1.47
N THR A 50 -5.09 1.36 -1.83
CA THR A 50 -5.37 1.69 -3.22
C THR A 50 -4.33 2.68 -3.73
N TYR A 51 -3.81 2.48 -4.92
CA TYR A 51 -2.93 3.44 -5.58
C TYR A 51 -3.22 3.52 -7.07
N SER A 52 -2.91 4.65 -7.69
CA SER A 52 -3.02 4.80 -9.14
C SER A 52 -1.66 4.55 -9.78
N CYS A 53 -1.56 3.56 -10.66
CA CYS A 53 -0.32 3.25 -11.35
C CYS A 53 0.02 4.34 -12.37
N ASN A 54 1.20 4.94 -12.28
CA ASN A 54 1.59 6.05 -13.15
C ASN A 54 1.71 5.67 -14.64
N ASN A 55 1.92 4.39 -14.95
CA ASN A 55 2.15 3.94 -16.33
C ASN A 55 0.83 3.73 -17.11
N CYS A 56 -0.19 3.19 -16.45
CA CYS A 56 -1.46 2.83 -17.09
C CYS A 56 -2.66 3.59 -16.50
N ASN A 57 -2.42 4.52 -15.57
CA ASN A 57 -3.43 5.29 -14.83
C ASN A 57 -4.56 4.44 -14.25
N THR A 58 -4.28 3.17 -13.95
CA THR A 58 -5.27 2.25 -13.40
C THR A 58 -5.12 2.17 -11.88
N ASP A 59 -6.26 2.16 -11.18
CA ASP A 59 -6.30 1.91 -9.75
C ASP A 59 -5.98 0.44 -9.47
N ASN A 60 -4.95 0.26 -8.64
CA ASN A 60 -4.48 -1.01 -8.16
C ASN A 60 -4.67 -1.09 -6.66
N LYS A 61 -4.92 -2.30 -6.19
CA LYS A 61 -5.19 -2.58 -4.79
C LYS A 61 -4.32 -3.73 -4.32
N PHE A 62 -3.77 -3.58 -3.13
CA PHE A 62 -3.09 -4.66 -2.45
C PHE A 62 -3.31 -4.55 -0.95
N GLU A 63 -3.23 -5.70 -0.29
CA GLU A 63 -3.37 -5.79 1.14
C GLU A 63 -1.99 -5.91 1.78
N ILE A 64 -1.84 -5.26 2.93
CA ILE A 64 -0.69 -5.47 3.79
C ILE A 64 -1.18 -5.95 5.15
N SER A 65 -0.67 -7.10 5.57
CA SER A 65 -0.99 -7.72 6.85
C SER A 65 0.17 -7.60 7.82
N PHE A 66 -0.13 -7.18 9.04
CA PHE A 66 0.74 -7.33 10.19
C PHE A 66 0.30 -8.57 10.96
N LYS A 67 1.11 -9.63 10.90
CA LYS A 67 1.07 -10.74 11.86
C LYS A 67 2.22 -10.59 12.85
#